data_AF-A0A960JM39-F1
#
_entry.id   AF-A0A960JM39-F1
#
_cell.length_a   1.000
_cell.length_b   1.000
_cell.length_c   1.000
_cell.angle_alpha   90.00
_cell.angle_beta   90.00
_cell.angle_gamma   90.00
#
_symmetry.space_group_name_H-M   'P 1'
#
loop_
_entity.id
_entity.type
_entity.pdbx_description
1 polymer ?
#
loop_
_entity_poly.entity_id
_entity_poly.type
_entity_poly.pdbx_seq_one_letter_code
_entity_poly.pdbx_strand_id
1 'polypeptide(L)'
;MAGSAQELGEPAGDPDPSTTDEESEAGTDAQPRAEWIQRVRSTLGVAVVAITCAFIAVYAMPDSPIKDQVPTWVYDTGNAITLNQNWALFAPDPPTTDVRLDVVVTDADGTVSVESLPSGPAWLPTARSERWRKIRERVTPTSASERWPELINWSLRQLQADGRDPQRIELRRRWISREADDPTDVGTEQTFTFARLDVATNDYVVLDPEAPGAVKEQPADDSPSGEAEESDQ
;
A
#
# COMPACT_ATOMS: atom_id res chain seq x y z
N MET A 1 -37.69 43.68 51.82
CA MET A 1 -38.56 43.62 53.02
C MET A 1 -40.00 43.56 52.55
N ALA A 2 -40.80 42.74 53.26
CA ALA A 2 -42.20 42.38 53.01
C ALA A 2 -42.40 41.45 51.80
N GLY A 3 -43.11 40.32 51.90
CA GLY A 3 -43.89 39.74 52.99
C GLY A 3 -44.68 38.57 52.41
N SER A 4 -44.69 37.45 53.13
CA SER A 4 -45.38 36.21 52.76
C SER A 4 -46.87 36.21 53.12
N ALA A 5 -47.62 35.36 52.41
CA ALA A 5 -48.94 34.78 52.71
C ALA A 5 -50.16 35.73 52.53
N GLN A 6 -51.32 35.31 52.03
CA GLN A 6 -51.97 34.00 52.09
C GLN A 6 -53.14 33.90 51.07
N GLU A 7 -53.35 32.67 50.58
CA GLU A 7 -54.54 31.99 50.01
C GLU A 7 -55.70 32.76 49.35
N LEU A 8 -56.26 32.19 48.27
CA LEU A 8 -57.71 32.01 48.09
C LEU A 8 -58.04 31.02 46.93
N GLY A 9 -58.68 29.90 47.31
CA GLY A 9 -59.75 29.14 46.62
C GLY A 9 -59.80 28.95 45.10
N GLU A 10 -59.78 27.68 44.68
CA GLU A 10 -60.54 27.14 43.52
C GLU A 10 -62.08 27.17 43.79
N PRO A 11 -63.02 26.82 42.87
CA PRO A 11 -62.88 26.20 41.53
C PRO A 11 -63.84 26.69 40.40
N ALA A 12 -63.62 26.10 39.20
CA ALA A 12 -64.60 25.73 38.16
C ALA A 12 -65.09 26.78 37.12
N GLY A 13 -64.71 26.53 35.87
CA GLY A 13 -65.34 27.03 34.64
C GLY A 13 -64.75 26.33 33.41
N ASP A 14 -65.61 25.60 32.68
CA ASP A 14 -65.36 24.67 31.57
C ASP A 14 -64.55 25.22 30.36
N PRO A 15 -64.04 24.33 29.47
CA PRO A 15 -62.98 24.61 28.50
C PRO A 15 -63.47 25.28 27.21
N ASP A 16 -62.66 26.17 26.65
CA ASP A 16 -62.78 26.65 25.26
C ASP A 16 -62.02 25.70 24.32
N PRO A 17 -62.68 25.02 23.37
CA PRO A 17 -62.06 24.12 22.41
C PRO A 17 -61.64 24.90 21.16
N SER A 18 -60.58 25.71 21.26
CA SER A 18 -60.06 26.37 20.04
C SER A 18 -58.61 26.82 20.15
N THR A 19 -57.71 26.00 20.67
CA THR A 19 -56.29 26.12 20.31
C THR A 19 -55.58 24.78 20.51
N THR A 20 -54.76 24.42 19.52
CA THR A 20 -53.72 23.37 19.54
C THR A 20 -54.10 22.07 18.83
N ASP A 21 -54.09 22.12 17.50
CA ASP A 21 -53.85 20.95 16.64
C ASP A 21 -52.73 21.29 15.63
N GLU A 22 -51.51 21.58 16.09
CA GLU A 22 -50.34 21.61 15.17
C GLU A 22 -49.00 21.09 15.77
N GLU A 23 -48.97 20.55 16.99
CA GLU A 23 -47.77 19.91 17.51
C GLU A 23 -48.08 18.54 18.11
N SER A 24 -47.99 17.48 17.31
CA SER A 24 -47.48 16.15 17.75
C SER A 24 -47.66 15.07 16.67
N GLU A 25 -46.99 15.18 15.53
CA GLU A 25 -46.78 14.03 14.62
C GLU A 25 -45.33 13.84 14.15
N ALA A 26 -44.35 14.47 14.81
CA ALA A 26 -42.92 14.28 14.52
C ALA A 26 -42.19 13.33 15.49
N GLY A 27 -42.85 12.88 16.57
CA GLY A 27 -42.19 12.20 17.69
C GLY A 27 -42.05 10.67 17.60
N THR A 28 -42.87 9.99 16.79
CA THR A 28 -43.00 8.53 16.88
C THR A 28 -42.15 7.77 15.86
N ASP A 29 -41.93 8.33 14.66
CA ASP A 29 -41.16 7.68 13.58
C ASP A 29 -39.65 7.98 13.60
N ALA A 30 -39.23 9.01 14.33
CA ALA A 30 -37.82 9.43 14.39
C ALA A 30 -36.96 8.48 15.24
N GLN A 31 -37.51 7.94 16.33
CA GLN A 31 -36.79 7.06 17.27
C GLN A 31 -36.37 5.70 16.67
N PRO A 32 -37.25 4.93 16.00
CA PRO A 32 -36.88 3.61 15.48
C PRO A 32 -35.83 3.67 14.35
N ARG A 33 -35.84 4.75 13.55
CA ARG A 33 -34.83 4.96 12.50
C ARG A 33 -33.47 5.33 13.06
N ALA A 34 -33.41 6.16 14.11
CA ALA A 34 -32.16 6.56 14.75
C ALA A 34 -31.45 5.36 15.41
N GLU A 35 -32.19 4.51 16.14
CA GLU A 35 -31.64 3.29 16.74
C GLU A 35 -31.14 2.29 15.69
N TRP A 36 -31.87 2.12 14.59
CA TRP A 36 -31.47 1.25 13.50
C TRP A 36 -30.19 1.74 12.81
N ILE A 37 -30.11 3.04 12.49
CA ILE A 37 -28.90 3.66 11.92
C ILE A 37 -27.71 3.50 12.87
N GLN A 38 -27.90 3.69 14.17
CA GLN A 38 -26.85 3.54 15.16
C GLN A 38 -26.37 2.08 15.31
N ARG A 39 -27.29 1.11 15.28
CA ARG A 39 -26.95 -0.32 15.28
C ARG A 39 -26.18 -0.71 14.02
N VAL A 40 -26.66 -0.31 12.84
CA VAL A 40 -25.97 -0.57 11.56
C VAL A 40 -24.57 0.05 11.57
N ARG A 41 -24.44 1.30 12.04
CA ARG A 41 -23.14 1.97 12.13
C ARG A 41 -22.19 1.29 13.12
N SER A 42 -22.71 0.82 14.25
CA SER A 42 -21.94 0.08 15.26
C SER A 42 -21.46 -1.26 14.71
N THR A 43 -22.36 -2.05 14.11
CA THR A 43 -22.01 -3.35 13.51
C THR A 43 -21.02 -3.19 12.36
N LEU A 44 -21.21 -2.18 11.50
CA LEU A 44 -20.28 -1.86 10.43
C LEU A 44 -18.92 -1.46 10.98
N GLY A 45 -18.87 -0.63 12.02
CA GLY A 45 -17.62 -0.24 12.69
C GLY A 45 -16.88 -1.44 13.27
N VAL A 46 -17.59 -2.31 13.99
CA VAL A 46 -17.01 -3.55 14.55
C VAL A 46 -16.51 -4.47 13.43
N ALA A 47 -17.27 -4.63 12.35
CA ALA A 47 -16.85 -5.43 11.21
C ALA A 47 -15.57 -4.87 10.55
N VAL A 48 -15.48 -3.56 10.34
CA VAL A 48 -14.29 -2.90 9.79
C VAL A 48 -13.08 -3.12 10.69
N VAL A 49 -13.23 -2.95 12.01
CA VAL A 49 -12.14 -3.20 12.97
C VAL A 49 -11.72 -4.68 12.95
N ALA A 50 -12.67 -5.61 13.00
CA ALA A 50 -12.38 -7.04 12.99
C ALA A 50 -11.66 -7.48 11.70
N ILE A 51 -12.13 -7.00 10.54
CA ILE A 51 -11.48 -7.25 9.24
C ILE A 51 -10.07 -6.67 9.22
N THR A 52 -9.88 -5.44 9.71
CA THR A 52 -8.56 -4.79 9.78
C THR A 52 -7.61 -5.57 10.69
N CYS A 53 -8.07 -6.02 11.86
CA CYS A 53 -7.30 -6.86 12.77
C CYS A 53 -6.91 -8.20 12.12
N ALA A 54 -7.80 -8.82 11.36
CA ALA A 54 -7.51 -10.04 10.62
C ALA A 54 -6.40 -9.82 9.58
N PHE A 55 -6.46 -8.72 8.82
CA PHE A 55 -5.38 -8.35 7.89
C PHE A 55 -4.06 -8.11 8.62
N ILE A 56 -4.06 -7.35 9.72
CA ILE A 56 -2.85 -7.11 10.52
C ILE A 56 -2.26 -8.44 10.99
N ALA A 57 -3.08 -9.35 11.51
CA ALA A 57 -2.62 -10.66 11.98
C ALA A 57 -2.00 -11.51 10.85
N VAL A 58 -2.60 -11.50 9.65
CA VAL A 58 -2.06 -12.21 8.47
C VAL A 58 -0.70 -11.63 8.05
N TYR A 59 -0.57 -10.30 8.02
CA TYR A 59 0.68 -9.64 7.61
C TYR A 59 1.78 -9.69 8.68
N ALA A 60 1.41 -9.74 9.97
CA ALA A 60 2.37 -9.81 11.07
C ALA A 60 2.85 -11.24 11.37
N MET A 61 2.22 -12.26 10.78
CA MET A 61 2.58 -13.65 11.04
C MET A 61 3.89 -14.02 10.31
N PRO A 62 4.85 -14.66 11.01
CA PRO A 62 6.03 -15.23 10.38
C PRO A 62 5.61 -16.31 9.37
N ASP A 63 6.51 -16.65 8.44
CA ASP A 63 6.23 -17.66 7.43
C ASP A 63 5.88 -18.99 8.11
N SER A 64 4.64 -19.41 7.93
CA SER A 64 4.04 -20.53 8.63
C SER A 64 3.03 -21.24 7.71
N PRO A 65 2.73 -22.53 7.93
CA PRO A 65 1.83 -23.30 7.08
C PRO A 65 0.40 -22.74 7.00
N ILE A 66 0.01 -21.88 7.94
CA ILE A 66 -1.30 -21.19 7.96
C ILE A 66 -1.31 -20.06 6.91
N LYS A 67 -0.16 -19.41 6.71
CA LYS A 67 0.02 -18.33 5.73
C LYS A 67 -0.12 -18.86 4.29
N ASP A 68 0.33 -20.08 4.03
CA ASP A 68 0.19 -20.76 2.74
C ASP A 68 -1.26 -21.09 2.36
N GLN A 69 -2.16 -21.11 3.35
CA GLN A 69 -3.59 -21.33 3.14
C GLN A 69 -4.35 -20.02 2.88
N VAL A 70 -3.70 -18.86 3.02
CA VAL A 70 -4.32 -17.57 2.74
C VAL A 70 -4.46 -17.42 1.22
N PRO A 71 -5.68 -17.25 0.69
CA PRO A 71 -5.88 -17.13 -0.75
C PRO A 71 -5.16 -15.90 -1.33
N THR A 72 -4.58 -16.03 -2.54
CA THR A 72 -3.86 -14.95 -3.23
C THR A 72 -4.68 -13.65 -3.35
N TRP A 73 -6.00 -13.75 -3.55
CA TRP A 73 -6.87 -12.58 -3.66
C TRP A 73 -6.90 -11.72 -2.39
N VAL A 74 -6.63 -12.30 -1.21
CA VAL A 74 -6.53 -11.56 0.05
C VAL A 74 -5.30 -10.66 0.03
N TYR A 75 -4.17 -11.17 -0.46
CA TYR A 75 -2.95 -10.38 -0.65
C TYR A 75 -3.13 -9.32 -1.73
N ASP A 76 -3.77 -9.64 -2.84
CA ASP A 76 -4.05 -8.69 -3.92
C ASP A 76 -4.95 -7.55 -3.43
N THR A 77 -5.99 -7.89 -2.67
CA THR A 77 -6.89 -6.91 -2.06
C THR A 77 -6.12 -6.06 -1.06
N GLY A 78 -5.42 -6.67 -0.10
CA GLY A 78 -4.63 -5.95 0.91
C GLY A 78 -3.59 -5.00 0.30
N ASN A 79 -2.93 -5.41 -0.78
CA ASN A 79 -2.01 -4.57 -1.53
C ASN A 79 -2.73 -3.44 -2.30
N ALA A 80 -3.90 -3.71 -2.89
CA ALA A 80 -4.70 -2.72 -3.62
C ALA A 80 -5.19 -1.59 -2.71
N ILE A 81 -5.63 -1.92 -1.49
CA ILE A 81 -6.06 -0.93 -0.48
C ILE A 81 -4.92 -0.45 0.43
N THR A 82 -3.67 -0.79 0.11
CA THR A 82 -2.46 -0.30 0.82
C THR A 82 -2.43 -0.66 2.31
N LEU A 83 -3.03 -1.79 2.71
CA LEU A 83 -2.91 -2.30 4.08
C LEU A 83 -1.55 -2.95 4.38
N ASN A 84 -0.74 -3.22 3.35
CA ASN A 84 0.63 -3.69 3.52
C ASN A 84 1.55 -2.54 3.95
N GLN A 85 1.64 -2.32 5.26
CA GLN A 85 2.57 -1.39 5.89
C GLN A 85 3.87 -2.17 6.17
N ASN A 86 4.91 -1.95 5.38
CA ASN A 86 6.19 -2.65 5.55
C ASN A 86 6.92 -2.14 6.81
N TRP A 87 6.79 -2.87 7.92
CA TRP A 87 7.45 -2.58 9.20
C TRP A 87 8.82 -3.24 9.37
N ALA A 88 9.35 -3.92 8.34
CA ALA A 88 10.63 -4.63 8.42
C ALA A 88 11.82 -3.73 8.76
N LEU A 89 11.67 -2.41 8.62
CA LEU A 89 12.64 -1.39 9.04
C LEU A 89 12.90 -1.38 10.56
N PHE A 90 12.05 -2.01 11.37
CA PHE A 90 12.19 -2.14 12.81
C PHE A 90 12.50 -3.59 13.25
N ALA A 91 12.77 -4.48 12.31
CA ALA A 91 13.20 -5.84 12.63
C ALA A 91 14.61 -5.82 13.26
N PRO A 92 14.97 -6.82 14.09
CA PRO A 92 16.33 -6.96 14.62
C PRO A 92 17.39 -7.00 13.53
N ASP A 93 17.05 -7.62 12.39
CA ASP A 93 17.88 -7.69 11.19
C ASP A 93 17.25 -6.80 10.10
N PRO A 94 17.70 -5.54 9.95
CA PRO A 94 17.13 -4.62 8.99
C PRO A 94 17.47 -5.06 7.55
N PRO A 95 16.63 -4.69 6.55
CA PRO A 95 16.95 -4.95 5.16
C PRO A 95 18.29 -4.33 4.76
N THR A 96 19.21 -5.17 4.31
CA THR A 96 20.57 -4.79 3.88
C THR A 96 20.64 -4.34 2.42
N THR A 97 19.53 -4.44 1.68
CA THR A 97 19.51 -4.23 0.24
C THR A 97 18.56 -3.10 -0.14
N ASP A 98 19.08 -2.05 -0.79
CA ASP A 98 18.31 -0.98 -1.42
C ASP A 98 18.21 -1.23 -2.92
N VAL A 99 17.01 -1.09 -3.50
CA VAL A 99 16.80 -1.20 -4.94
C VAL A 99 16.32 0.12 -5.48
N ARG A 100 17.10 0.70 -6.39
CA ARG A 100 16.79 1.95 -7.09
C ARG A 100 16.35 1.70 -8.52
N LEU A 101 15.57 2.64 -9.03
CA LEU A 101 15.12 2.65 -10.42
C LEU A 101 15.77 3.83 -11.14
N ASP A 102 16.50 3.52 -12.20
CA ASP A 102 17.07 4.49 -13.13
C ASP A 102 16.38 4.34 -14.50
N VAL A 103 16.24 5.46 -15.20
CA VAL A 103 15.86 5.52 -16.60
C VAL A 103 17.12 5.85 -17.40
N VAL A 104 17.56 4.95 -18.26
CA VAL A 104 18.70 5.16 -19.14
C VAL A 104 18.17 5.59 -20.51
N VAL A 105 18.66 6.71 -21.02
CA VAL A 105 18.20 7.32 -22.27
C VAL A 105 19.38 7.42 -23.21
N THR A 106 19.21 6.98 -24.45
CA THR A 106 20.12 7.26 -25.56
C THR A 106 19.41 8.18 -26.55
N ASP A 107 19.94 9.39 -26.72
CA ASP A 107 19.42 10.38 -27.67
C ASP A 107 19.95 10.15 -29.09
N ALA A 108 19.35 10.83 -30.07
CA ALA A 108 19.72 10.76 -31.49
C ALA A 108 21.15 11.23 -31.80
N ASP A 109 21.70 12.09 -30.95
CA ASP A 109 23.10 12.54 -31.02
C ASP A 109 24.10 11.49 -30.47
N GLY A 110 23.59 10.37 -29.95
CA GLY A 110 24.36 9.31 -29.31
C GLY A 110 24.67 9.57 -27.83
N THR A 111 24.20 10.69 -27.25
CA THR A 111 24.38 10.99 -25.83
C THR A 111 23.60 9.98 -24.98
N VAL A 112 24.28 9.40 -24.00
CA VAL A 112 23.67 8.50 -23.01
C VAL A 112 23.56 9.22 -21.67
N SER A 113 22.34 9.34 -21.15
CA SER A 113 22.09 9.89 -19.82
C SER A 113 21.38 8.88 -18.94
N VAL A 114 21.74 8.87 -17.65
CA VAL A 114 21.07 8.08 -16.63
C VAL A 114 20.31 9.04 -15.72
N GLU A 115 18.99 8.91 -15.67
CA GLU A 115 18.11 9.67 -14.80
C GLU A 115 17.61 8.78 -13.66
N SER A 116 18.14 8.97 -12.46
CA SER A 116 17.60 8.31 -11.27
C SER A 116 16.26 8.95 -10.88
N LEU A 117 15.29 8.13 -10.48
CA LEU A 117 14.08 8.66 -9.87
C LEU A 117 14.44 9.53 -8.65
N PRO A 118 13.79 10.70 -8.47
CA PRO A 118 14.09 11.56 -7.33
C PRO A 118 13.96 10.81 -6.01
N SER A 119 15.08 10.62 -5.31
CA SER A 119 15.07 10.34 -3.87
C SER A 119 14.89 11.69 -3.18
N GLY A 120 13.65 12.04 -2.86
CA GLY A 120 13.35 13.38 -2.39
C GLY A 120 14.13 13.73 -1.10
N PRO A 121 14.89 14.84 -1.04
CA PRO A 121 15.37 15.38 0.22
C PRO A 121 14.23 15.66 1.21
N ALA A 122 14.53 15.63 2.51
CA ALA A 122 13.55 15.82 3.58
C ALA A 122 12.71 17.13 3.49
N TRP A 123 13.19 18.13 2.75
CA TRP A 123 12.52 19.42 2.57
C TRP A 123 11.59 19.49 1.34
N LEU A 124 11.57 18.48 0.46
CA LEU A 124 10.52 18.39 -0.56
C LEU A 124 9.17 18.12 0.11
N PRO A 125 8.05 18.62 -0.45
CA PRO A 125 6.73 18.28 0.05
C PRO A 125 6.58 16.75 0.12
N THR A 126 6.24 16.23 1.30
CA THR A 126 6.16 14.79 1.59
C THR A 126 5.37 14.03 0.53
N ALA A 127 4.31 14.62 -0.02
CA ALA A 127 3.52 14.00 -1.08
C ALA A 127 4.31 13.73 -2.38
N ARG A 128 5.27 14.59 -2.74
CA ARG A 128 6.09 14.44 -3.95
C ARG A 128 7.15 13.35 -3.75
N SER A 129 7.80 13.30 -2.59
CA SER A 129 8.75 12.21 -2.27
C SER A 129 8.03 10.86 -2.14
N GLU A 130 6.84 10.85 -1.54
CA GLU A 130 5.99 9.65 -1.42
C GLU A 130 5.51 9.10 -2.76
N ARG A 131 5.13 9.98 -3.70
CA ARG A 131 4.78 9.55 -5.06
C ARG A 131 5.93 8.78 -5.72
N TRP A 132 7.15 9.31 -5.66
CA TRP A 132 8.31 8.67 -6.29
C TRP A 132 8.72 7.38 -5.58
N ARG A 133 8.57 7.33 -4.26
CA ARG A 133 8.72 6.09 -3.48
C ARG A 133 7.73 5.01 -3.96
N LYS A 134 6.45 5.36 -4.09
CA LYS A 134 5.41 4.43 -4.54
C LYS A 134 5.59 3.97 -5.98
N ILE A 135 6.05 4.84 -6.87
CA ILE A 135 6.41 4.45 -8.24
C ILE A 135 7.51 3.40 -8.20
N ARG A 136 8.57 3.62 -7.43
CA ARG A 136 9.67 2.66 -7.28
C ARG A 136 9.17 1.31 -6.75
N GLU A 137 8.42 1.31 -5.66
CA GLU A 137 7.83 0.09 -5.07
C GLU A 137 6.97 -0.69 -6.06
N ARG A 138 6.22 -0.01 -6.93
CA ARG A 138 5.27 -0.64 -7.85
C ARG A 138 5.84 -0.99 -9.21
N VAL A 139 7.02 -0.49 -9.57
CA VAL A 139 7.65 -0.70 -10.88
C VAL A 139 8.85 -1.63 -10.77
N THR A 140 9.63 -1.52 -9.69
CA THR A 140 10.82 -2.32 -9.51
C THR A 140 10.55 -3.84 -9.47
N PRO A 141 9.46 -4.39 -8.90
CA PRO A 141 9.22 -5.83 -8.92
C PRO A 141 8.95 -6.39 -10.32
N THR A 142 9.43 -7.60 -10.63
CA THR A 142 9.15 -8.27 -11.92
C THR A 142 7.65 -8.56 -12.13
N SER A 143 6.91 -8.79 -11.04
CA SER A 143 5.45 -8.96 -11.07
C SER A 143 4.70 -7.70 -11.56
N ALA A 144 5.38 -6.58 -11.72
CA ALA A 144 4.81 -5.34 -12.24
C ALA A 144 5.14 -5.08 -13.72
N SER A 145 5.59 -6.08 -14.46
CA SER A 145 6.02 -5.95 -15.86
C SER A 145 5.01 -5.27 -16.78
N GLU A 146 3.72 -5.47 -16.52
CA GLU A 146 2.61 -4.83 -17.25
C GLU A 146 2.62 -3.29 -17.15
N ARG A 147 3.22 -2.72 -16.10
CA ARG A 147 3.26 -1.26 -15.86
C ARG A 147 4.47 -0.58 -16.48
N TRP A 148 5.49 -1.34 -16.89
CA TRP A 148 6.73 -0.80 -17.41
C TRP A 148 6.56 -0.02 -18.72
N PRO A 149 5.73 -0.48 -19.70
CA PRO A 149 5.47 0.31 -20.89
C PRO A 149 4.89 1.69 -20.56
N GLU A 150 4.01 1.79 -19.56
CA GLU A 150 3.39 3.06 -19.17
C GLU A 150 4.43 4.05 -18.63
N LEU A 151 5.35 3.56 -17.78
CA LEU A 151 6.43 4.39 -17.24
C LEU A 151 7.37 4.85 -18.35
N ILE A 152 7.80 3.95 -19.24
CA ILE A 152 8.69 4.31 -20.34
C ILE A 152 8.02 5.35 -21.25
N ASN A 153 6.76 5.16 -21.61
CA ASN A 153 6.02 6.11 -22.42
C ASN A 153 5.83 7.46 -21.72
N TRP A 154 5.64 7.45 -20.39
CA TRP A 154 5.61 8.69 -19.62
C TRP A 154 6.97 9.41 -19.65
N SER A 155 8.08 8.69 -19.47
CA SER A 155 9.44 9.25 -19.56
C SER A 155 9.72 9.81 -20.95
N LEU A 156 9.36 9.08 -22.01
CA LEU A 156 9.49 9.53 -23.40
C LEU A 156 8.80 10.88 -23.61
N ARG A 157 7.55 11.02 -23.14
CA ARG A 157 6.80 12.28 -23.25
C ARG A 157 7.45 13.43 -22.49
N GLN A 158 8.02 13.18 -21.31
CA GLN A 158 8.73 14.23 -20.56
C GLN A 158 9.99 14.68 -21.29
N LEU A 159 10.81 13.73 -21.74
CA LEU A 159 12.06 14.02 -22.46
C LEU A 159 11.80 14.81 -23.75
N GLN A 160 10.77 14.43 -24.51
CA GLN A 160 10.35 15.14 -25.71
C GLN A 160 9.81 16.55 -25.40
N ALA A 161 9.07 16.71 -24.28
CA ALA A 161 8.61 18.03 -23.85
C ALA A 161 9.77 18.96 -23.45
N ASP A 162 10.87 18.40 -22.97
CA ASP A 162 12.12 19.11 -22.69
C ASP A 162 12.99 19.34 -23.95
N GLY A 163 12.50 18.96 -25.13
CA GLY A 163 13.17 19.18 -26.42
C GLY A 163 14.25 18.16 -26.75
N ARG A 164 14.32 17.04 -26.03
CA ARG A 164 15.23 15.92 -26.35
C ARG A 164 14.64 15.03 -27.46
N ASP A 165 15.52 14.31 -28.13
CA ASP A 165 15.15 13.34 -29.18
C ASP A 165 15.63 11.92 -28.82
N PRO A 166 15.00 11.29 -27.81
CA PRO A 166 15.38 9.97 -27.33
C PRO A 166 15.10 8.89 -28.39
N GLN A 167 16.10 8.07 -28.69
CA GLN A 167 16.00 6.94 -29.64
C GLN A 167 15.86 5.60 -28.92
N ARG A 168 16.36 5.50 -27.69
CA ARG A 168 16.22 4.32 -26.83
C ARG A 168 16.01 4.73 -25.39
N ILE A 169 15.06 4.07 -24.74
CA ILE A 169 14.80 4.23 -23.30
C ILE A 169 14.85 2.85 -22.65
N GLU A 170 15.60 2.74 -21.57
CA GLU A 170 15.79 1.53 -20.79
C GLU A 170 15.45 1.78 -19.33
N LEU A 171 14.75 0.82 -18.70
CA LEU A 171 14.56 0.81 -17.27
C LEU A 171 15.62 -0.09 -16.64
N ARG A 172 16.33 0.46 -15.64
CA ARG A 172 17.42 -0.22 -14.96
C ARG A 172 17.21 -0.27 -13.46
N ARG A 173 17.33 -1.46 -12.88
CA ARG A 173 17.42 -1.66 -11.43
C ARG A 173 18.86 -1.47 -11.00
N ARG A 174 19.04 -0.85 -9.84
CA ARG A 174 20.32 -0.66 -9.21
C ARG A 174 20.23 -1.13 -7.77
N TRP A 175 20.79 -2.31 -7.53
CA TRP A 175 20.83 -3.00 -6.25
C TRP A 175 22.04 -2.53 -5.48
N ILE A 176 21.86 -2.14 -4.23
CA ILE A 176 22.91 -1.68 -3.34
C ILE A 176 22.82 -2.54 -2.09
N SER A 177 23.70 -3.53 -1.96
CA SER A 177 23.79 -4.39 -0.79
C SER A 177 24.77 -3.80 0.21
N ARG A 178 24.39 -3.78 1.48
CA ARG A 178 25.16 -3.18 2.59
C ARG A 178 25.35 -4.19 3.72
N GLU A 179 26.42 -4.05 4.48
CA GLU A 179 26.56 -4.75 5.75
C GLU A 179 25.65 -4.10 6.81
N ALA A 180 24.89 -4.92 7.55
CA ALA A 180 23.90 -4.42 8.52
C ALA A 180 24.56 -3.64 9.68
N ASP A 181 25.77 -4.04 10.07
CA ASP A 181 26.47 -3.53 11.26
C ASP A 181 27.47 -2.40 10.96
N ASP A 182 27.68 -2.03 9.68
CA ASP A 182 28.60 -0.96 9.29
C ASP A 182 27.84 0.27 8.75
N PRO A 183 27.66 1.33 9.57
CA PRO A 183 26.99 2.55 9.12
C PRO A 183 27.80 3.36 8.09
N THR A 184 29.07 3.02 7.89
CA THR A 184 29.96 3.65 6.91
C THR A 184 30.01 2.93 5.58
N ASP A 185 29.38 1.75 5.47
CA ASP A 185 29.32 1.00 4.24
C ASP A 185 28.53 1.75 3.17
N VAL A 186 29.23 2.04 2.07
CA VAL A 186 28.68 2.68 0.88
C VAL A 186 27.82 1.70 0.06
N GLY A 187 28.02 0.40 0.28
CA GLY A 187 27.34 -0.71 -0.35
C GLY A 187 27.98 -1.17 -1.66
N THR A 188 27.79 -2.44 -1.99
CA THR A 188 28.16 -3.01 -3.29
C THR A 188 27.01 -2.83 -4.27
N GLU A 189 27.30 -2.21 -5.42
CA GLU A 189 26.29 -1.89 -6.43
C GLU A 189 26.25 -2.94 -7.57
N GLN A 190 25.05 -3.38 -7.94
CA GLN A 190 24.80 -4.19 -9.13
C GLN A 190 23.66 -3.56 -9.96
N THR A 191 23.80 -3.52 -11.29
CA THR A 191 22.79 -2.92 -12.16
C THR A 191 22.27 -3.90 -13.20
N PHE A 192 20.95 -3.86 -13.45
CA PHE A 192 20.27 -4.76 -14.38
C PHE A 192 19.21 -4.00 -15.18
N THR A 193 19.33 -4.02 -16.50
CA THR A 193 18.27 -3.52 -17.39
C THR A 193 17.18 -4.56 -17.51
N PHE A 194 15.93 -4.17 -17.27
CA PHE A 194 14.80 -5.11 -17.24
C PHE A 194 13.72 -4.81 -18.28
N ALA A 195 13.70 -3.61 -18.85
CA ALA A 195 12.81 -3.22 -19.94
C ALA A 195 13.49 -2.23 -20.88
N ARG A 196 13.14 -2.29 -22.16
CA ARG A 196 13.64 -1.40 -23.20
C ARG A 196 12.55 -1.02 -24.19
N LEU A 197 12.57 0.22 -24.65
CA LEU A 197 11.86 0.69 -25.83
C LEU A 197 12.87 1.27 -26.82
N ASP A 198 12.88 0.74 -28.04
CA ASP A 198 13.50 1.39 -29.19
C ASP A 198 12.45 2.28 -29.86
N VAL A 199 12.65 3.60 -29.80
CA VAL A 199 11.64 4.61 -30.17
C VAL A 199 11.38 4.62 -31.67
N ALA A 200 12.43 4.47 -32.47
CA ALA A 200 12.33 4.49 -33.94
C ALA A 200 11.49 3.33 -34.51
N THR A 201 11.58 2.15 -33.91
CA THR A 201 10.84 0.95 -34.31
C THR A 201 9.56 0.74 -33.50
N ASN A 202 9.37 1.53 -32.44
CA ASN A 202 8.38 1.30 -31.40
C ASN A 202 8.40 -0.15 -30.88
N ASP A 203 9.62 -0.71 -30.76
CA ASP A 203 9.84 -2.07 -30.31
C ASP A 203 10.06 -2.07 -28.81
N TYR A 204 9.16 -2.73 -28.09
CA TYR A 204 9.23 -2.86 -26.64
C TYR A 204 9.66 -4.27 -26.26
N VAL A 205 10.76 -4.35 -25.51
CA VAL A 205 11.37 -5.62 -25.10
C VAL A 205 11.44 -5.66 -23.58
N VAL A 206 10.88 -6.72 -23.01
CA VAL A 206 11.15 -7.12 -21.63
C VAL A 206 12.45 -7.91 -21.61
N LEU A 207 13.45 -7.39 -20.90
CA LEU A 207 14.81 -7.95 -20.89
C LEU A 207 15.08 -8.84 -19.67
N ASP A 208 14.24 -8.77 -18.64
CA ASP A 208 14.44 -9.55 -17.41
C ASP A 208 13.15 -10.24 -16.88
N PRO A 209 13.15 -11.58 -16.76
CA PRO A 209 12.21 -12.33 -15.93
C PRO A 209 12.68 -12.69 -14.50
N GLU A 210 13.97 -12.61 -14.12
CA GLU A 210 14.50 -12.96 -12.76
C GLU A 210 15.89 -12.33 -12.45
N ALA A 211 16.05 -10.99 -12.40
CA ALA A 211 17.37 -10.37 -12.18
C ALA A 211 18.07 -10.84 -10.89
N PRO A 212 19.42 -10.88 -10.88
CA PRO A 212 20.23 -11.43 -9.78
C PRO A 212 19.92 -10.76 -8.44
N GLY A 213 19.63 -11.59 -7.45
CA GLY A 213 19.01 -11.20 -6.17
C GLY A 213 17.65 -11.87 -5.92
N ALA A 214 17.09 -12.57 -6.91
CA ALA A 214 16.02 -13.55 -6.68
C ALA A 214 16.58 -14.76 -5.92
N VAL A 215 16.70 -14.63 -4.60
CA VAL A 215 16.80 -15.79 -3.71
C VAL A 215 15.48 -16.54 -3.80
N LYS A 216 15.41 -17.53 -4.70
CA LYS A 216 14.69 -18.77 -4.40
C LYS A 216 15.68 -19.70 -3.72
N GLU A 217 16.12 -19.36 -2.51
CA GLU A 217 16.48 -20.42 -1.57
C GLU A 217 15.16 -20.87 -0.94
N GLN A 218 14.50 -21.80 -1.63
CA GLN A 218 13.92 -22.89 -0.86
C GLN A 218 15.10 -23.48 -0.07
N PRO A 219 15.04 -23.54 1.27
CA PRO A 219 16.05 -24.29 1.99
C PRO A 219 16.07 -25.69 1.39
N ALA A 220 17.27 -26.11 1.00
CA ALA A 220 17.54 -27.46 0.57
C ALA A 220 16.88 -28.43 1.57
N ASP A 221 16.19 -29.41 1.01
CA ASP A 221 15.66 -30.57 1.71
C ASP A 221 16.83 -31.35 2.32
N ASP A 222 17.26 -30.94 3.51
CA ASP A 222 18.06 -31.75 4.43
C ASP A 222 17.10 -32.56 5.32
N SER A 223 16.22 -33.33 4.70
CA SER A 223 15.65 -34.50 5.36
C SER A 223 16.71 -35.59 5.30
N PRO A 224 17.28 -36.05 6.44
CA PRO A 224 18.17 -37.18 6.44
C PRO A 224 17.47 -38.38 5.82
N SER A 225 18.18 -38.98 4.87
CA SER A 225 17.86 -40.23 4.21
C SER A 225 17.54 -41.30 5.26
N GLY A 226 16.56 -42.13 4.96
CA GLY A 226 15.88 -42.99 5.92
C GLY A 226 16.76 -43.99 6.68
N GLU A 227 16.19 -44.49 7.77
CA GLU A 227 16.20 -45.92 8.07
C GLU A 227 14.94 -46.25 8.87
N ALA A 228 14.06 -47.03 8.24
CA ALA A 228 12.99 -47.72 8.92
C ALA A 228 13.62 -48.99 9.52
N GLU A 229 13.79 -49.02 10.84
CA GLU A 229 13.96 -50.30 11.53
C GLU A 229 12.59 -50.94 11.75
N GLU A 230 12.37 -51.95 10.92
CA GLU A 230 11.49 -53.10 11.05
C GLU A 230 11.40 -53.59 12.51
N SER A 231 10.22 -53.49 13.12
CA SER A 231 9.93 -54.16 14.40
C SER A 231 9.04 -55.36 14.12
N ASP A 232 9.71 -56.51 13.99
CA ASP A 232 9.13 -57.84 14.04
C ASP A 232 9.00 -58.25 15.53
N GLN A 233 7.76 -58.37 16.03
CA GLN A 233 7.34 -59.25 17.15
C GLN A 233 5.85 -59.11 17.49
#